data_AF-A0A7Z9XMB8-F1
#
_entry.id   AF-A0A7Z9XMB8-F1
#
_cell.length_a   1.000
_cell.length_b   1.000
_cell.length_c   1.000
_cell.angle_alpha   90.00
_cell.angle_beta   90.00
_cell.angle_gamma   90.00
#
_symmetry.space_group_name_H-M   'P 1'
#
loop_
_entity.id
_entity.type
_entity.pdbx_description
1 polymer ?
#
loop_
_entity_poly.entity_id
_entity_poly.type
_entity_poly.pdbx_seq_one_letter_code
_entity_poly.pdbx_strand_id
1 'polypeptide(L)'
;MIDIKLLREQPDMVREAMEKLNATDAPVDEAIRLDKRRRALLTELEALKAERNKGSKRIGQLMREGKREEAEALKARMAELSQAIAKLQRELKQVEQDLEWAMLNIPNLPLPEVPVGKDEGENVVVRVEGEMRTFDFTPKPHW
;
A
#
# COMPACT_ATOMS: atom_id res chain seq x y z
N MET A 1 3.39 8.51 5.72
CA MET A 1 3.72 7.39 4.82
C MET A 1 4.43 7.95 3.61
N ILE A 2 5.41 7.21 3.07
CA ILE A 2 6.04 7.56 1.80
C ILE A 2 5.03 7.47 0.63
N ASP A 3 5.32 8.14 -0.48
CA ASP A 3 4.45 8.07 -1.66
C ASP A 3 4.51 6.65 -2.27
N ILE A 4 3.35 6.04 -2.47
CA ILE A 4 3.22 4.73 -3.12
C ILE A 4 3.75 4.73 -4.56
N LYS A 5 3.75 5.87 -5.25
CA LYS A 5 4.38 6.01 -6.57
C LYS A 5 5.88 5.84 -6.48
N LEU A 6 6.52 6.41 -5.45
CA LEU A 6 7.96 6.26 -5.24
C LEU A 6 8.33 4.79 -5.02
N LEU A 7 7.54 4.09 -4.20
CA LEU A 7 7.71 2.66 -3.97
C LEU A 7 7.59 1.83 -5.27
N ARG A 8 6.75 2.26 -6.20
CA ARG A 8 6.53 1.60 -7.49
C ARG A 8 7.62 1.88 -8.50
N GLU A 9 8.06 3.14 -8.58
CA GLU A 9 8.99 3.61 -9.61
C GLU A 9 10.45 3.39 -9.21
N GLN A 10 10.76 3.44 -7.92
CA GLN A 10 12.12 3.37 -7.38
C GLN A 10 12.19 2.44 -6.15
N PRO A 11 11.77 1.17 -6.26
CA PRO A 11 11.74 0.24 -5.13
C PRO A 11 13.12 0.00 -4.52
N ASP A 12 14.17 -0.07 -5.34
CA ASP A 12 15.53 -0.35 -4.89
C ASP A 12 16.10 0.80 -4.05
N MET A 13 15.78 2.05 -4.40
CA MET A 13 16.14 3.21 -3.58
C MET A 13 15.49 3.13 -2.20
N VAL A 14 14.22 2.72 -2.14
CA VAL A 14 13.51 2.57 -0.86
C VAL A 14 14.13 1.45 -0.03
N ARG A 15 14.50 0.31 -0.63
CA ARG A 15 15.21 -0.78 0.08
C ARG A 15 16.53 -0.31 0.66
N GLU A 16 17.36 0.34 -0.15
CA GLU A 16 18.67 0.83 0.28
C GLU A 16 18.52 1.84 1.44
N ALA A 17 17.49 2.70 1.38
CA ALA A 17 17.16 3.60 2.47
C ALA A 17 16.75 2.86 3.76
N MET A 18 15.97 1.78 3.65
CA MET A 18 15.61 0.97 4.81
C MET A 18 16.83 0.26 5.41
N GLU A 19 17.77 -0.21 4.56
CA GLU A 19 19.04 -0.78 5.01
C GLU A 19 19.88 0.25 5.77
N LYS A 20 19.99 1.49 5.26
CA LYS A 20 20.69 2.59 5.95
C LYS A 20 20.08 2.94 7.31
N LEU A 21 18.79 2.70 7.50
CA LEU A 21 18.08 2.89 8.76
C LEU A 21 18.11 1.66 9.68
N ASN A 22 18.75 0.57 9.25
CA ASN A 22 18.66 -0.74 9.92
C ASN A 22 17.21 -1.26 10.06
N ALA A 23 16.29 -0.79 9.21
CA ALA A 23 14.87 -1.14 9.18
C ALA A 23 14.59 -2.24 8.13
N THR A 24 15.40 -3.30 8.14
CA THR A 24 15.33 -4.38 7.12
C THR A 24 14.04 -5.20 7.19
N ASP A 25 13.29 -5.08 8.27
CA ASP A 25 11.98 -5.69 8.50
C ASP A 25 10.82 -4.85 7.93
N ALA A 26 11.09 -3.64 7.42
CA ALA A 26 10.08 -2.81 6.80
C ALA A 26 9.39 -3.55 5.62
N PRO A 27 8.04 -3.55 5.54
CA PRO A 27 7.29 -4.39 4.59
C PRO A 27 7.25 -3.80 3.16
N VAL A 28 8.40 -3.39 2.62
CA VAL A 28 8.57 -2.77 1.30
C VAL A 28 8.07 -3.70 0.19
N ASP A 29 8.54 -4.95 0.17
CA ASP A 29 8.13 -5.96 -0.83
C ASP A 29 6.65 -6.27 -0.78
N GLU A 30 6.13 -6.39 0.43
CA GLU A 30 4.73 -6.73 0.66
C GLU A 30 3.83 -5.60 0.16
N ALA A 31 4.17 -4.34 0.45
CA ALA A 31 3.45 -3.18 -0.08
C ALA A 31 3.48 -3.13 -1.61
N ILE A 32 4.61 -3.44 -2.27
CA ILE A 32 4.70 -3.51 -3.74
C ILE A 32 3.78 -4.61 -4.30
N ARG A 33 3.80 -5.79 -3.67
CA ARG A 33 2.97 -6.95 -4.07
C ARG A 33 1.48 -6.64 -3.93
N LEU A 34 1.09 -6.02 -2.82
CA LEU A 34 -0.28 -5.61 -2.54
C LEU A 34 -0.75 -4.50 -3.49
N ASP A 35 0.08 -3.50 -3.79
CA ASP A 35 -0.25 -2.48 -4.81
C ASP A 35 -0.50 -3.10 -6.19
N LYS A 36 0.34 -4.06 -6.60
CA LYS A 36 0.16 -4.80 -7.85
C LYS A 36 -1.16 -5.57 -7.86
N ARG A 37 -1.49 -6.27 -6.76
CA ARG A 37 -2.75 -7.01 -6.65
C ARG A 37 -3.95 -6.07 -6.67
N ARG A 38 -3.89 -4.95 -5.94
CA ARG A 38 -4.93 -3.92 -5.90
C ARG A 38 -5.26 -3.41 -7.30
N ARG A 39 -4.23 -3.03 -8.07
CA ARG A 39 -4.41 -2.54 -9.46
C ARG A 39 -5.04 -3.60 -10.36
N ALA A 40 -4.57 -4.85 -10.28
CA ALA A 40 -5.15 -5.95 -11.05
C ALA A 40 -6.65 -6.16 -10.72
N LEU A 41 -7.00 -6.16 -9.43
CA LEU A 41 -8.39 -6.29 -8.97
C LEU A 41 -9.28 -5.14 -9.44
N LEU A 42 -8.77 -3.91 -9.43
CA LEU A 42 -9.49 -2.74 -9.94
C LEU A 42 -9.79 -2.90 -11.44
N THR A 43 -8.79 -3.28 -12.24
CA THR A 43 -8.98 -3.52 -13.68
C THR A 43 -9.99 -4.64 -13.95
N GLU A 44 -9.90 -5.74 -13.21
CA GLU A 44 -10.85 -6.87 -13.34
C GLU A 44 -12.28 -6.45 -12.97
N LEU A 45 -12.45 -5.70 -11.87
CA LEU A 45 -13.74 -5.16 -11.45
C LEU A 45 -14.35 -4.22 -12.48
N GLU A 46 -13.55 -3.34 -13.09
CA GLU A 46 -14.02 -2.45 -14.15
C GLU A 46 -14.49 -3.23 -15.37
N ALA A 47 -13.73 -4.23 -15.80
CA ALA A 47 -14.10 -5.10 -16.92
C ALA A 47 -15.43 -5.84 -16.66
N LEU A 48 -15.59 -6.46 -15.50
CA LEU A 48 -16.80 -7.20 -15.14
C LEU A 48 -18.01 -6.27 -14.97
N LYS A 49 -17.84 -5.07 -14.39
CA LYS A 49 -18.91 -4.06 -14.32
C LYS A 49 -19.34 -3.61 -15.71
N ALA A 50 -18.38 -3.41 -16.62
CA ALA A 50 -18.68 -3.05 -18.00
C ALA A 50 -19.45 -4.18 -18.72
N GLU A 51 -19.03 -5.43 -18.56
CA GLU A 51 -19.74 -6.60 -19.11
C GLU A 51 -21.17 -6.70 -18.55
N ARG A 52 -21.33 -6.58 -17.22
CA ARG A 52 -22.63 -6.62 -16.56
C ARG A 52 -23.58 -5.53 -17.08
N ASN A 53 -23.07 -4.31 -17.25
CA ASN A 53 -23.86 -3.18 -17.74
C ASN A 53 -24.27 -3.36 -19.21
N LYS A 54 -23.38 -3.89 -20.06
CA LYS A 54 -23.69 -4.25 -21.44
C LYS A 54 -24.74 -5.34 -21.51
N GLY A 55 -24.60 -6.42 -20.74
CA GLY A 55 -25.58 -7.50 -20.69
C GLY A 55 -26.93 -7.02 -20.17
N SER A 56 -26.96 -6.17 -19.13
CA SER A 56 -28.21 -5.58 -18.60
C SER A 56 -28.98 -4.78 -19.66
N LYS A 57 -28.28 -4.00 -20.50
CA LYS A 57 -28.90 -3.28 -21.63
C LYS A 57 -29.44 -4.26 -22.69
N ARG A 58 -28.69 -5.33 -22.99
CA ARG A 58 -29.09 -6.33 -23.97
C ARG A 58 -30.31 -7.14 -23.52
N ILE A 59 -30.45 -7.44 -22.23
CA ILE A 59 -31.67 -8.07 -21.67
C ILE A 59 -32.89 -7.20 -21.98
N GLY A 60 -32.81 -5.89 -21.73
CA GLY A 60 -33.92 -4.97 -22.02
C GLY A 60 -34.30 -4.93 -23.51
N GLN A 61 -33.33 -5.07 -24.42
CA GLN A 61 -33.59 -5.18 -25.86
C GLN A 61 -34.28 -6.50 -26.22
N LEU A 62 -33.73 -7.64 -25.76
CA LEU A 62 -34.29 -8.97 -26.04
C LEU A 62 -35.74 -9.12 -25.54
N MET A 63 -36.05 -8.53 -24.37
CA MET A 63 -37.41 -8.51 -23.85
C MET A 63 -38.39 -7.72 -24.73
N ARG A 64 -37.94 -6.62 -25.37
CA ARG A 64 -38.74 -5.86 -26.35
C ARG A 64 -38.88 -6.60 -27.68
N GLU A 65 -37.86 -7.33 -28.09
CA GLU A 65 -37.85 -8.19 -29.28
C GLU A 65 -38.67 -9.48 -29.11
N GLY A 66 -39.23 -9.75 -27.91
CA GLY A 66 -40.01 -10.96 -27.63
C GLY A 66 -39.18 -12.23 -27.38
N LYS A 67 -37.85 -12.13 -27.37
CA LYS A 67 -36.90 -13.24 -27.19
C LYS A 67 -36.69 -13.58 -25.71
N ARG A 68 -37.73 -14.09 -25.06
CA ARG A 68 -37.74 -14.32 -23.61
C ARG A 68 -36.73 -15.34 -23.13
N GLU A 69 -36.53 -16.44 -23.86
CA GLU A 69 -35.57 -17.50 -23.47
C GLU A 69 -34.12 -16.99 -23.48
N GLU A 70 -33.73 -16.26 -24.53
CA GLU A 70 -32.40 -15.62 -24.60
C GLU A 70 -32.20 -14.57 -23.49
N ALA A 71 -33.26 -13.81 -23.16
CA ALA A 71 -33.21 -12.81 -22.10
C ALA A 71 -33.01 -13.44 -20.71
N GLU A 72 -33.70 -14.53 -20.40
CA GLU A 72 -33.55 -15.23 -19.12
C GLU A 72 -32.19 -15.93 -19.02
N ALA A 73 -31.67 -16.53 -20.10
CA ALA A 73 -30.31 -17.09 -20.12
C ALA A 73 -29.25 -16.01 -19.84
N LEU A 74 -29.38 -14.83 -20.46
CA LEU A 74 -28.45 -13.72 -20.24
C LEU A 74 -28.56 -13.16 -18.82
N LYS A 75 -29.76 -13.13 -18.23
CA LYS A 75 -30.00 -12.69 -16.85
C LYS A 75 -29.33 -13.62 -15.83
N ALA A 76 -29.34 -14.93 -16.05
CA ALA A 76 -28.59 -15.89 -15.23
C ALA A 76 -27.09 -15.57 -15.23
N ARG A 77 -26.50 -15.36 -16.41
CA ARG A 77 -25.08 -14.94 -16.53
C ARG A 77 -24.80 -13.60 -15.85
N MET A 78 -25.71 -12.63 -15.90
CA MET A 78 -25.55 -11.35 -15.18
C MET A 78 -25.59 -11.51 -13.66
N ALA A 79 -26.36 -12.48 -13.15
CA ALA A 79 -26.39 -12.82 -11.74
C ALA A 79 -25.05 -13.43 -11.30
N GLU A 80 -24.47 -14.34 -12.09
CA GLU A 80 -23.13 -14.91 -11.85
C GLU A 80 -22.05 -13.82 -11.83
N LEU A 81 -22.06 -12.91 -12.80
CA LEU A 81 -21.14 -11.76 -12.81
C LEU A 81 -21.31 -10.88 -11.57
N SER A 82 -22.54 -10.69 -11.09
CA SER A 82 -22.80 -9.91 -9.88
C SER A 82 -22.21 -10.57 -8.62
N GLN A 83 -22.25 -11.90 -8.54
CA GLN A 83 -21.59 -12.65 -7.47
C GLN A 83 -20.06 -12.56 -7.55
N ALA A 84 -19.49 -12.67 -8.77
CA ALA A 84 -18.06 -12.51 -9.00
C ALA A 84 -17.57 -11.10 -8.61
N ILE A 85 -18.30 -10.06 -9.02
CA ILE A 85 -18.03 -8.67 -8.63
C ILE A 85 -18.04 -8.53 -7.11
N ALA A 86 -19.06 -9.07 -6.42
CA ALA A 86 -19.15 -8.98 -4.97
C ALA A 86 -17.98 -9.68 -4.26
N LYS A 87 -17.50 -10.81 -4.80
CA LYS A 87 -16.31 -11.51 -4.29
C LYS A 87 -15.05 -10.65 -4.46
N LEU A 88 -14.81 -10.13 -5.66
CA LEU A 88 -13.64 -9.29 -5.95
C LEU A 88 -13.65 -7.98 -5.18
N GLN A 89 -14.82 -7.39 -4.90
CA GLN A 89 -14.92 -6.20 -4.05
C GLN A 89 -14.50 -6.48 -2.60
N ARG A 90 -14.85 -7.65 -2.06
CA ARG A 90 -14.38 -8.05 -0.72
C ARG A 90 -12.88 -8.26 -0.69
N GLU A 91 -12.35 -8.92 -1.72
CA GLU A 91 -10.90 -9.12 -1.86
C GLU A 91 -10.16 -7.79 -2.00
N LEU A 92 -10.65 -6.89 -2.84
CA LEU A 92 -10.08 -5.55 -3.00
C LEU A 92 -10.04 -4.80 -1.67
N LYS A 93 -11.13 -4.84 -0.89
CA LYS A 93 -11.18 -4.19 0.42
C LYS A 93 -10.11 -4.75 1.37
N GLN A 94 -9.91 -6.07 1.39
CA GLN A 94 -8.87 -6.68 2.22
C GLN A 94 -7.48 -6.25 1.77
N VAL A 95 -7.20 -6.32 0.46
CA VAL A 95 -5.90 -5.91 -0.11
C VAL A 95 -5.62 -4.43 0.16
N GLU A 96 -6.63 -3.55 0.12
CA GLU A 96 -6.47 -2.13 0.46
C GLU A 96 -6.12 -1.92 1.94
N GLN A 97 -6.73 -2.68 2.85
CA GLN A 97 -6.41 -2.63 4.29
C GLN A 97 -5.00 -3.15 4.57
N ASP A 98 -4.63 -4.27 3.96
CA ASP A 98 -3.30 -4.86 4.12
C ASP A 98 -2.23 -3.92 3.55
N LEU A 99 -2.52 -3.28 2.41
CA LEU A 99 -1.62 -2.30 1.79
C LEU A 99 -1.44 -1.08 2.67
N GLU A 100 -2.52 -0.53 3.23
CA GLU A 100 -2.45 0.59 4.16
C GLU A 100 -1.61 0.24 5.39
N TRP A 101 -1.83 -0.94 5.97
CA TRP A 101 -1.06 -1.41 7.11
C TRP A 101 0.44 -1.54 6.77
N ALA A 102 0.77 -2.13 5.62
CA ALA A 102 2.16 -2.23 5.18
C ALA A 102 2.79 -0.85 4.99
N MET A 103 2.09 0.08 4.32
CA MET A 103 2.57 1.44 4.09
C MET A 103 2.78 2.26 5.37
N LEU A 104 1.98 2.00 6.42
CA LEU A 104 2.15 2.63 7.74
C LEU A 104 3.39 2.14 8.49
N ASN A 105 3.83 0.92 8.22
CA ASN A 105 4.99 0.30 8.86
C ASN A 105 6.30 0.50 8.08
N ILE A 106 6.28 1.29 7.00
CA ILE A 106 7.51 1.71 6.32
C ILE A 106 7.95 3.07 6.90
N PRO A 107 9.13 3.15 7.55
CA PRO A 107 9.71 4.40 8.02
C PRO A 107 9.89 5.45 6.92
N ASN A 108 10.12 6.69 7.34
CA ASN A 108 10.45 7.75 6.39
C ASN A 108 11.83 7.52 5.77
N LEU A 109 12.07 8.05 4.57
CA LEU A 109 13.39 7.99 3.94
C LEU A 109 14.36 8.95 4.66
N PRO A 110 15.59 8.52 4.98
CA PRO A 110 16.61 9.42 5.50
C PRO A 110 17.00 10.42 4.42
N LEU A 111 17.34 11.65 4.83
CA LEU A 111 17.91 12.62 3.90
C LEU A 111 19.32 12.16 3.47
N PRO A 112 19.79 12.53 2.25
CA PRO A 112 21.11 12.13 1.76
C PRO A 112 22.28 12.59 2.64
N GLU A 113 22.09 13.66 3.40
CA GLU A 113 23.09 14.25 4.31
C GLU A 113 23.14 13.58 5.70
N VAL A 114 22.16 12.73 6.02
CA VAL A 114 22.14 12.01 7.30
C VAL A 114 23.24 10.95 7.29
N PRO A 115 24.19 10.97 8.23
CA PRO A 115 25.23 9.96 8.31
C PRO A 115 24.61 8.59 8.56
N VAL A 116 25.09 7.58 7.84
CA VAL A 116 24.70 6.19 8.08
C VAL A 116 25.37 5.75 9.39
N GLY A 117 24.55 5.27 10.32
CA GLY A 117 25.00 4.80 11.61
C GLY A 117 24.22 3.57 12.05
N LYS A 118 24.87 2.64 12.74
CA LYS A 118 24.21 1.45 13.31
C LYS A 118 23.38 1.79 14.54
N ASP A 119 23.92 2.62 15.42
CA ASP A 119 23.36 2.96 16.72
C ASP A 119 23.82 4.35 17.18
N GLU A 120 23.45 4.74 18.40
CA GLU A 120 23.78 6.06 18.95
C GLU A 120 25.27 6.33 19.10
N GLY A 121 26.13 5.30 19.08
CA GLY A 121 27.58 5.43 19.17
C GLY A 121 28.21 6.05 17.92
N GLU A 122 27.51 6.00 16.79
CA GLU A 122 27.96 6.56 15.50
C GLU A 122 27.38 7.97 15.23
N ASN A 123 26.67 8.54 16.21
CA ASN A 123 26.16 9.90 16.11
C ASN A 123 27.30 10.93 16.06
N VAL A 124 27.19 11.87 15.11
CA VAL A 124 28.18 12.93 14.92
C VAL A 124 27.78 14.17 15.74
N VAL A 125 28.69 14.62 16.61
CA VAL A 125 28.53 15.89 17.33
C VAL A 125 28.76 17.05 16.36
N VAL A 126 27.70 17.76 16.00
CA VAL A 126 27.76 18.89 15.06
C VAL A 126 28.26 20.17 15.73
N ARG A 127 27.95 20.37 17.02
CA ARG A 127 28.34 21.57 17.77
C ARG A 127 28.35 21.28 19.27
N VAL A 128 29.30 21.90 19.98
CA VAL A 128 29.33 21.99 21.44
C VAL A 128 29.29 23.47 21.82
N GLU A 129 28.45 23.83 22.79
CA GLU A 129 28.33 25.21 23.30
C GLU A 129 28.62 25.27 24.79
N GLY A 130 29.46 26.22 25.19
CA GLY A 130 29.92 26.37 26.57
C GLY A 130 30.97 25.34 26.98
N GLU A 131 31.28 25.31 28.27
CA GLU A 131 32.26 24.40 28.86
C GLU A 131 31.60 23.52 29.90
N MET A 132 31.99 22.24 29.92
CA MET A 132 31.47 21.31 30.93
C MET A 132 32.00 21.70 32.31
N ARG A 133 31.08 21.98 33.24
CA ARG A 133 31.43 22.44 34.59
C ARG A 133 32.33 21.41 35.29
N THR A 134 33.47 21.89 35.80
CA THR A 134 34.31 21.14 36.72
C THR A 134 33.75 21.25 38.14
N PHE A 135 33.66 20.12 38.83
CA PHE A 135 33.21 20.07 40.21
C PHE A 135 34.41 19.79 41.13
N ASP A 136 34.52 20.54 42.21
CA ASP A 136 35.48 20.35 43.31
C ASP A 136 34.97 19.34 44.36
N PHE A 137 33.78 18.78 44.14
CA PHE A 137 33.16 17.72 44.93
C PHE A 137 32.61 16.62 44.02
N THR A 138 32.32 15.45 44.58
CA THR A 138 31.64 14.38 43.84
C THR A 138 30.19 14.78 43.55
N PRO A 139 29.81 15.04 42.28
CA PRO A 139 28.46 15.47 41.97
C PRO A 139 27.47 14.36 42.35
N LYS A 140 26.37 14.73 43.01
CA LYS A 140 25.26 13.82 43.21
C LYS A 140 24.41 13.78 41.93
N PRO A 141 23.84 12.62 41.60
CA PRO A 141 22.83 12.57 40.56
C PRO A 141 21.59 13.39 40.95
N HIS A 142 20.72 13.65 39.98
CA HIS A 142 19.56 14.54 40.17
C HIS A 142 18.40 13.92 40.97
N TRP A 143 18.46 12.63 41.29
CA TRP A 143 17.42 11.88 42.01
C TRP A 143 17.72 11.73 43.50
#